data_AF-A0A4R9JZX3-F1
#
_entry.id   AF-A0A4R9JZX3-F1
#
_cell.length_a   1.000
_cell.length_b   1.000
_cell.length_c   1.000
_cell.angle_alpha   90.00
_cell.angle_beta   90.00
_cell.angle_gamma   90.00
#
_symmetry.space_group_name_H-M   'P 1'
#
loop_
_entity.id
_entity.type
_entity.pdbx_description
1 polymer ?
#
loop_
_entity_poly.entity_id
_entity_poly.type
_entity_poly.pdbx_seq_one_letter_code
_entity_poly.pdbx_strand_id
1 'polypeptide(L)'
;MSQKKTYIVITLLIISLIGIFYLLFPGASEHKENTNYQGGLSEETLLRKESSVFEGGSFLDFSGHVEETASGPVAVQSETEPTKKKSYLESLTPEERAKLYEQMYEKFKPLTEKFPNNSLIPKKLTEEQTRKKKEDEDNYYRIQREILERKDVPKEEMTFYLSTKLKRSDDMLEILNYGMENYRKLVSDNPKSSNLEYEKLLKERLESISKSREEVLAAQKGN
;
A
#
# COMPACT_ATOMS: atom_id res chain seq x y z
N MET A 1 -33.43 -3.36 -62.37
CA MET A 1 -32.87 -2.23 -61.59
C MET A 1 -31.37 -2.18 -61.88
N SER A 2 -30.84 -1.06 -62.41
CA SER A 2 -29.45 -0.94 -62.87
C SER A 2 -28.48 -1.34 -61.74
N GLN A 3 -27.53 -2.25 -62.01
CA GLN A 3 -26.57 -2.73 -60.99
C GLN A 3 -25.91 -1.59 -60.22
N LYS A 4 -25.66 -0.45 -60.89
CA LYS A 4 -25.11 0.77 -60.29
C LYS A 4 -26.00 1.36 -59.18
N LYS A 5 -27.33 1.29 -59.34
CA LYS A 5 -28.29 1.75 -58.32
C LYS A 5 -28.32 0.81 -57.10
N THR A 6 -28.14 -0.49 -57.32
CA THR A 6 -28.08 -1.49 -56.23
C THR A 6 -26.83 -1.29 -55.36
N TYR A 7 -25.68 -1.03 -55.97
CA TYR A 7 -24.45 -0.75 -55.22
C TYR A 7 -24.58 0.50 -54.34
N ILE A 8 -25.13 1.60 -54.86
CA ILE A 8 -25.30 2.84 -54.09
C ILE A 8 -26.18 2.63 -52.84
N VAL A 9 -27.26 1.86 -52.97
CA VAL A 9 -28.15 1.54 -51.85
C VAL A 9 -27.44 0.71 -50.79
N ILE A 10 -26.62 -0.27 -51.20
CA ILE A 10 -25.84 -1.10 -50.27
C ILE A 10 -24.78 -0.27 -49.54
N THR A 11 -24.08 0.64 -50.22
CA THR A 11 -23.06 1.48 -49.60
C THR A 11 -23.67 2.40 -48.54
N LEU A 12 -24.84 2.99 -48.81
CA LEU A 12 -25.57 3.82 -47.84
C LEU A 12 -26.01 3.01 -46.61
N LEU A 13 -26.41 1.76 -46.81
CA LEU A 13 -26.83 0.86 -45.72
C LEU A 13 -25.66 0.49 -44.81
N ILE A 14 -24.47 0.23 -45.38
CA ILE A 14 -23.25 -0.06 -44.62
C ILE A 14 -22.81 1.16 -43.78
N ILE A 15 -22.81 2.36 -44.36
CA ILE A 15 -22.46 3.59 -43.63
C ILE A 15 -23.45 3.86 -42.49
N SER A 16 -24.74 3.64 -42.73
CA SER A 16 -25.78 3.74 -41.69
C SER A 16 -25.55 2.74 -40.56
N LEU A 17 -25.23 1.48 -40.87
CA LEU A 17 -24.91 0.46 -39.88
C LEU A 17 -23.67 0.81 -39.04
N ILE A 18 -22.63 1.37 -39.66
CA ILE A 18 -21.43 1.84 -38.94
C ILE A 18 -21.79 3.00 -38.01
N GLY A 19 -22.59 3.97 -38.47
CA GLY A 19 -23.06 5.08 -37.64
C GLY A 19 -23.91 4.62 -36.45
N ILE A 20 -24.80 3.65 -36.66
CA ILE A 20 -25.60 3.02 -35.59
C ILE A 20 -24.69 2.26 -34.61
N PHE A 21 -23.64 1.60 -35.09
CA PHE A 21 -22.67 0.92 -34.24
C PHE A 21 -21.94 1.90 -33.32
N TYR A 22 -21.54 3.08 -33.81
CA TYR A 22 -20.95 4.14 -32.97
C TYR A 22 -21.95 4.79 -32.00
N LEU A 23 -23.25 4.79 -32.32
CA LEU A 23 -24.30 5.28 -31.42
C LEU A 23 -24.67 4.26 -30.32
N LEU A 24 -24.68 2.97 -30.64
CA LEU A 24 -25.02 1.89 -29.69
C LEU A 24 -23.82 1.43 -28.85
N PHE A 25 -22.61 1.53 -29.41
CA PHE A 25 -21.35 1.26 -28.73
C PHE A 25 -20.49 2.52 -28.79
N PRO A 26 -20.77 3.53 -27.95
CA PRO A 26 -19.82 4.63 -27.77
C PRO A 26 -18.51 3.98 -27.35
N GLY A 27 -17.45 4.24 -28.12
CA GLY A 27 -16.18 3.58 -27.94
C GLY A 27 -15.79 3.53 -26.46
N ALA A 28 -15.36 2.35 -26.02
CA ALA A 28 -14.61 2.15 -24.79
C ALA A 28 -13.29 2.92 -24.89
N SER A 29 -13.39 4.25 -24.87
CA SER A 29 -12.37 5.08 -24.29
C SER A 29 -12.37 4.68 -22.83
N GLU A 30 -11.28 4.07 -22.38
CA GLU A 30 -10.92 4.04 -20.96
C GLU A 30 -10.75 5.48 -20.50
N HIS A 31 -11.85 6.21 -20.35
CA HIS A 31 -11.91 7.28 -19.40
C HIS A 31 -11.80 6.56 -18.06
N LYS A 32 -10.58 6.52 -17.50
CA LYS A 32 -10.40 6.35 -16.07
C LYS A 32 -11.18 7.49 -15.42
N GLU A 33 -12.45 7.25 -15.14
CA GLU A 33 -13.20 8.10 -14.24
C GLU A 33 -12.41 8.07 -12.94
N ASN A 34 -11.87 9.22 -12.54
CA ASN A 34 -11.53 9.44 -11.15
C ASN A 34 -12.86 9.40 -10.39
N THR A 35 -13.27 8.20 -10.00
CA THR A 35 -14.41 8.01 -9.11
C THR A 35 -14.00 8.60 -7.76
N ASN A 36 -14.34 9.87 -7.56
CA ASN A 36 -14.18 10.51 -6.26
C ASN A 36 -15.24 9.90 -5.34
N TYR A 37 -14.81 9.11 -4.38
CA TYR A 37 -15.70 8.51 -3.39
C TYR A 37 -16.18 9.59 -2.41
N GLN A 38 -17.36 9.36 -1.82
CA GLN A 38 -18.04 10.34 -0.98
C GLN A 38 -17.15 10.70 0.23
N GLY A 39 -16.62 11.93 0.24
CA GLY A 39 -15.61 12.38 1.21
C GLY A 39 -14.27 12.83 0.59
N GLY A 40 -14.13 12.81 -0.74
CA GLY A 40 -12.92 13.28 -1.43
C GLY A 40 -11.77 12.27 -1.43
N LEU A 41 -12.06 11.01 -1.11
CA LEU A 41 -11.11 9.89 -1.18
C LEU A 41 -11.01 9.41 -2.63
N SER A 42 -9.78 9.19 -3.09
CA SER A 42 -9.53 8.64 -4.42
C SER A 42 -9.70 7.12 -4.42
N GLU A 43 -10.00 6.55 -5.59
CA GLU A 43 -10.04 5.11 -5.80
C GLU A 43 -8.70 4.42 -5.44
N GLU A 44 -7.59 5.13 -5.63
CA GLU A 44 -6.24 4.62 -5.32
C GLU A 44 -6.04 4.39 -3.82
N THR A 45 -6.64 5.23 -2.97
CA THR A 45 -6.68 5.07 -1.50
C THR A 45 -7.50 3.87 -1.07
N LEU A 46 -8.60 3.57 -1.77
CA LEU A 46 -9.47 2.44 -1.45
C LEU A 46 -8.98 1.10 -2.02
N LEU A 47 -8.22 1.14 -3.11
CA LEU A 47 -7.68 -0.02 -3.81
C LEU A 47 -6.26 -0.41 -3.37
N ARG A 48 -5.69 0.22 -2.33
CA ARG A 48 -4.33 -0.09 -1.86
C ARG A 48 -3.30 0.08 -2.99
N LYS A 49 -3.48 1.09 -3.84
CA LYS A 49 -2.54 1.38 -4.93
C LYS A 49 -1.44 2.35 -4.51
N GLU A 50 -1.68 3.07 -3.41
CA GLU A 50 -0.64 3.82 -2.71
C GLU A 50 0.22 2.88 -1.87
N SER A 51 1.51 2.83 -2.19
CA SER A 51 2.52 2.13 -1.41
C SER A 51 2.70 2.83 -0.07
N SER A 52 1.97 2.40 0.95
CA SER A 52 2.19 2.84 2.33
C SER A 52 3.66 2.57 2.70
N VAL A 53 4.35 3.62 3.15
CA VAL A 53 5.75 3.58 3.59
C VAL A 53 5.97 2.58 4.73
N PHE A 54 4.90 2.22 5.45
CA PHE A 54 4.90 1.24 6.54
C PHE A 54 4.67 -0.21 6.09
N GLU A 55 4.36 -0.41 4.80
CA GLU A 55 3.78 -1.66 4.29
C GLU A 55 4.60 -2.26 3.15
N GLY A 56 5.30 -1.43 2.39
CA GLY A 56 6.47 -1.86 1.62
C GLY A 56 7.59 -2.24 2.59
N GLY A 57 8.35 -3.29 2.29
CA GLY A 57 9.46 -3.83 3.11
C GLY A 57 10.60 -2.85 3.47
N SER A 58 10.45 -1.55 3.22
CA SER A 58 11.32 -0.45 3.65
C SER A 58 11.03 0.10 5.04
N PHE A 59 9.93 -0.27 5.73
CA PHE A 59 9.68 0.22 7.10
C PHE A 59 10.81 -0.09 8.09
N LEU A 60 11.50 -1.22 7.88
CA LEU A 60 12.63 -1.66 8.69
C LEU A 60 13.98 -1.20 8.14
N ASP A 61 13.97 -0.45 7.03
CA ASP A 61 15.16 0.10 6.40
C ASP A 61 15.40 1.53 6.88
N PHE A 62 16.22 1.66 7.93
CA PHE A 62 16.60 2.95 8.51
C PHE A 62 17.82 3.59 7.79
N SER A 63 18.20 3.10 6.61
CA SER A 63 19.41 3.55 5.90
C SER A 63 19.30 4.93 5.21
N GLY A 64 18.17 5.64 5.38
CA GLY A 64 18.12 7.09 5.14
C GLY A 64 18.03 7.52 3.67
N HIS A 65 17.24 6.83 2.84
CA HIS A 65 16.85 7.39 1.55
C HIS A 65 15.61 8.28 1.70
N VAL A 66 15.87 9.58 1.89
CA VAL A 66 14.86 10.62 1.66
C VAL A 66 14.66 10.69 0.14
N GLU A 67 13.47 10.33 -0.36
CA GLU A 67 13.11 10.66 -1.73
C GLU A 67 12.98 12.18 -1.83
N GLU A 68 13.89 12.76 -2.60
CA GLU A 68 14.01 14.18 -2.91
C GLU A 68 12.81 14.60 -3.79
N THR A 69 11.75 15.11 -3.17
CA THR A 69 10.71 15.85 -3.89
C THR A 69 11.25 17.23 -4.28
N ALA A 70 11.99 17.30 -5.38
CA ALA A 70 12.36 18.58 -6.01
C ALA A 70 11.22 19.07 -6.92
N SER A 71 10.70 20.25 -6.60
CA SER A 71 9.65 20.94 -7.36
C SER A 71 10.25 21.91 -8.41
N GLY A 72 9.96 21.64 -9.70
CA GLY A 72 9.80 22.59 -10.83
C GLY A 72 11.02 22.97 -11.69
N PRO A 73 10.84 23.53 -12.93
CA PRO A 73 9.67 23.56 -13.82
C PRO A 73 9.92 23.00 -15.25
N VAL A 74 8.80 22.67 -15.93
CA VAL A 74 8.55 22.32 -17.34
C VAL A 74 9.72 22.39 -18.36
N ALA A 75 10.05 21.22 -18.92
CA ALA A 75 10.39 21.09 -20.34
C ALA A 75 9.71 19.83 -20.90
N VAL A 76 8.75 20.04 -21.79
CA VAL A 76 8.10 19.00 -22.59
C VAL A 76 9.13 18.45 -23.58
N GLN A 77 9.44 17.16 -23.52
CA GLN A 77 9.73 16.38 -24.74
C GLN A 77 9.76 14.86 -24.51
N SER A 78 9.17 14.18 -25.49
CA SER A 78 9.18 12.76 -25.83
C SER A 78 8.51 11.76 -24.88
N GLU A 79 7.30 11.41 -25.30
CA GLU A 79 6.72 10.06 -25.20
C GLU A 79 7.80 8.98 -25.25
N THR A 80 8.00 8.30 -24.13
CA THR A 80 8.55 6.94 -24.13
C THR A 80 7.60 6.14 -23.26
N GLU A 81 7.05 5.07 -23.82
CA GLU A 81 6.16 4.15 -23.12
C GLU A 81 6.75 3.78 -21.74
N PRO A 82 5.92 3.67 -20.68
CA PRO A 82 6.39 3.12 -19.43
C PRO A 82 6.55 1.61 -19.65
N THR A 83 7.72 1.21 -20.16
CA THR A 83 8.19 -0.16 -19.99
C THR A 83 8.24 -0.39 -18.50
N LYS A 84 7.24 -1.12 -17.98
CA LYS A 84 7.15 -1.54 -16.59
C LYS A 84 8.48 -2.21 -16.25
N LYS A 85 9.39 -1.48 -15.60
CA LYS A 85 10.62 -2.05 -15.07
C LYS A 85 10.16 -3.12 -14.09
N LYS A 86 10.31 -4.39 -14.47
CA LYS A 86 10.05 -5.52 -13.58
C LYS A 86 10.77 -5.22 -12.27
N SER A 87 10.08 -5.35 -11.15
CA SER A 87 10.72 -5.18 -9.84
C SER A 87 11.95 -6.08 -9.77
N TYR A 88 13.04 -5.67 -9.10
CA TYR A 88 14.25 -6.48 -8.96
C TYR A 88 13.92 -7.92 -8.51
N LEU A 89 12.93 -8.05 -7.61
CA LEU A 89 12.38 -9.33 -7.20
C LEU A 89 11.79 -10.14 -8.36
N GLU A 90 11.06 -9.51 -9.28
CA GLU A 90 10.44 -10.16 -10.44
C GLU A 90 11.44 -10.64 -11.49
N SER A 91 12.65 -10.08 -11.52
CA SER A 91 13.74 -10.52 -12.40
C SER A 91 14.53 -11.73 -11.87
N LEU A 92 14.43 -12.04 -10.58
CA LEU A 92 15.14 -13.14 -9.96
C LEU A 92 14.47 -14.49 -10.24
N THR A 93 15.28 -15.54 -10.37
CA THR A 93 14.80 -16.92 -10.41
C THR A 93 14.16 -17.33 -9.07
N PRO A 94 13.26 -18.33 -9.03
CA PRO A 94 12.66 -18.80 -7.79
C PRO A 94 13.69 -19.20 -6.71
N GLU A 95 14.82 -19.79 -7.13
CA GLU A 95 15.91 -20.18 -6.23
C GLU A 95 16.65 -18.97 -5.63
N GLU A 96 16.95 -17.96 -6.45
CA GLU A 96 17.60 -16.73 -5.97
C GLU A 96 16.67 -15.93 -5.05
N ARG A 97 15.37 -15.89 -5.34
CA ARG A 97 14.38 -15.29 -4.44
C ARG A 97 14.33 -16.02 -3.10
N ALA A 98 14.32 -17.35 -3.10
CA ALA A 98 14.30 -18.13 -1.87
C ALA A 98 15.53 -17.86 -1.01
N LYS A 99 16.73 -17.80 -1.62
CA LYS A 99 17.97 -17.43 -0.93
C LYS A 99 17.92 -15.99 -0.38
N LEU A 100 17.37 -15.04 -1.13
CA LEU A 100 17.24 -13.66 -0.68
C LEU A 100 16.29 -13.57 0.53
N TYR A 101 15.13 -14.23 0.47
CA TYR A 101 14.20 -14.27 1.61
C TYR A 101 14.82 -14.94 2.83
N GLU A 102 15.58 -16.02 2.64
CA GLU A 102 16.31 -16.67 3.72
C GLU A 102 17.33 -15.74 4.39
N GLN A 103 18.12 -15.01 3.58
CA GLN A 103 19.04 -13.99 4.11
C GLN A 103 18.31 -12.87 4.86
N MET A 104 17.14 -12.44 4.39
CA MET A 104 16.33 -11.46 5.10
C MET A 104 15.88 -12.01 6.46
N TYR A 105 15.34 -13.23 6.51
CA TYR A 105 14.88 -13.83 7.76
C TYR A 105 16.02 -14.01 8.78
N GLU A 106 17.22 -14.40 8.34
CA GLU A 106 18.38 -14.50 9.24
C GLU A 106 18.79 -13.13 9.82
N LYS A 107 18.68 -12.04 9.04
CA LYS A 107 18.93 -10.68 9.55
C LYS A 107 17.93 -10.27 10.63
N PHE A 108 16.66 -10.67 10.50
CA PHE A 108 15.59 -10.33 11.45
C PHE A 108 15.45 -11.32 12.60
N LYS A 109 16.21 -12.41 12.62
CA LYS A 109 16.16 -13.43 13.67
C LYS A 109 16.39 -12.87 15.08
N PRO A 110 17.39 -12.00 15.35
CA PRO A 110 17.57 -11.44 16.69
C PRO A 110 16.37 -10.60 17.15
N LEU A 111 15.73 -9.90 16.21
CA LEU A 111 14.53 -9.11 16.48
C LEU A 111 13.31 -10.02 16.73
N THR A 112 13.19 -11.12 15.99
CA THR A 112 12.12 -12.11 16.16
C THR A 112 12.22 -12.82 17.51
N GLU A 113 13.43 -13.13 17.97
CA GLU A 113 13.66 -13.72 19.29
C GLU A 113 13.32 -12.75 20.42
N LYS A 114 13.62 -11.45 20.22
CA LYS A 114 13.31 -10.39 21.19
C LYS A 114 11.81 -10.05 21.25
N PHE A 115 11.15 -10.09 20.09
CA PHE A 115 9.77 -9.66 19.90
C PHE A 115 8.96 -10.74 19.16
N PRO A 116 8.72 -11.91 19.78
CA PRO A 116 8.11 -13.05 19.11
C PRO A 116 6.65 -12.81 18.65
N ASN A 117 5.96 -11.90 19.35
CA ASN A 117 4.55 -11.57 19.12
C ASN A 117 4.34 -10.41 18.14
N ASN A 118 5.42 -9.76 17.70
CA ASN A 118 5.34 -8.64 16.78
C ASN A 118 5.05 -9.14 15.37
N SER A 119 3.96 -8.64 14.77
CA SER A 119 3.52 -9.08 13.44
C SER A 119 4.24 -8.38 12.28
N LEU A 120 4.96 -7.29 12.57
CA LEU A 120 5.67 -6.49 11.57
C LEU A 120 7.07 -7.00 11.28
N ILE A 121 7.63 -7.84 12.17
CA ILE A 121 8.96 -8.44 11.96
C ILE A 121 8.84 -9.62 10.99
N PRO A 122 9.58 -9.60 9.86
CA PRO A 122 9.58 -10.71 8.92
C PRO A 122 10.07 -11.99 9.57
N LYS A 123 9.25 -13.04 9.49
CA LYS A 123 9.58 -14.38 9.99
C LYS A 123 9.11 -15.45 9.02
N LYS A 124 9.79 -16.60 9.02
CA LYS A 124 9.34 -17.79 8.29
C LYS A 124 8.02 -18.26 8.90
N LEU A 125 6.94 -18.20 8.11
CA LEU A 125 5.63 -18.71 8.45
C LEU A 125 5.37 -20.01 7.69
N THR A 126 4.53 -20.89 8.24
CA THR A 126 4.03 -22.05 7.48
C THR A 126 3.08 -21.58 6.37
N GLU A 127 2.81 -22.42 5.37
CA GLU A 127 1.85 -22.11 4.30
C GLU A 127 0.46 -21.78 4.85
N GLU A 128 0.01 -22.54 5.85
CA GLU A 128 -1.27 -22.31 6.52
C GLU A 128 -1.31 -20.95 7.25
N GLN A 129 -0.25 -20.61 7.98
CA GLN A 129 -0.13 -19.31 8.65
C GLN A 129 -0.07 -18.16 7.65
N THR A 130 0.60 -18.36 6.52
CA THR A 130 0.71 -17.37 5.44
C THR A 130 -0.66 -17.13 4.81
N ARG A 131 -1.41 -18.19 4.52
CA ARG A 131 -2.78 -18.10 4.00
C ARG A 131 -3.69 -17.37 4.98
N LYS A 132 -3.68 -17.78 6.26
CA LYS A 132 -4.48 -17.12 7.29
C LYS A 132 -4.13 -15.64 7.45
N LYS A 133 -2.84 -15.29 7.48
CA LYS A 133 -2.39 -13.89 7.55
C LYS A 133 -2.93 -13.08 6.38
N LYS A 134 -2.91 -13.65 5.17
CA LYS A 134 -3.45 -13.01 3.97
C LYS A 134 -4.98 -12.83 4.07
N GLU A 135 -5.70 -13.84 4.53
CA GLU A 135 -7.15 -13.76 4.73
C GLU A 135 -7.52 -12.69 5.77
N ASP A 136 -6.81 -12.64 6.89
CA ASP A 136 -7.01 -11.62 7.94
C ASP A 136 -6.69 -10.21 7.40
N GLU A 137 -5.65 -10.08 6.58
CA GLU A 137 -5.25 -8.82 5.94
C GLU A 137 -6.29 -8.35 4.91
N ASP A 138 -6.74 -9.24 4.03
CA ASP A 138 -7.78 -8.95 3.04
C ASP A 138 -9.10 -8.55 3.75
N ASN A 139 -9.45 -9.24 4.83
CA ASN A 139 -10.61 -8.90 5.66
C ASN A 139 -10.48 -7.53 6.32
N TYR A 140 -9.31 -7.21 6.87
CA TYR A 140 -9.04 -5.90 7.49
C TYR A 140 -9.26 -4.76 6.51
N TYR A 141 -8.74 -4.87 5.28
CA TYR A 141 -8.90 -3.83 4.26
C TYR A 141 -10.31 -3.74 3.70
N ARG A 142 -11.02 -4.86 3.59
CA ARG A 142 -12.44 -4.86 3.23
C ARG A 142 -13.22 -4.02 4.23
N ILE A 143 -13.07 -4.29 5.52
CA ILE A 143 -13.77 -3.55 6.59
C ILE A 143 -13.34 -2.08 6.58
N GLN A 144 -12.04 -1.79 6.40
CA GLN A 144 -11.56 -0.41 6.28
C GLN A 144 -12.26 0.34 5.14
N ARG A 145 -12.39 -0.30 3.96
CA ARG A 145 -13.10 0.29 2.82
C ARG A 145 -14.56 0.57 3.16
N GLU A 146 -15.26 -0.39 3.77
CA GLU A 146 -16.66 -0.23 4.17
C GLU A 146 -16.84 0.94 5.15
N ILE A 147 -15.94 1.09 6.13
CA ILE A 147 -15.92 2.23 7.06
C ILE A 147 -15.70 3.56 6.30
N LEU A 148 -14.75 3.60 5.38
CA LEU A 148 -14.45 4.79 4.58
C LEU A 148 -15.62 5.19 3.66
N GLU A 149 -16.33 4.20 3.13
CA GLU A 149 -17.56 4.36 2.34
C GLU A 149 -18.80 4.64 3.21
N ARG A 150 -18.64 4.74 4.55
CA ARG A 150 -19.71 4.98 5.53
C ARG A 150 -20.83 3.94 5.47
N LYS A 151 -20.49 2.69 5.13
CA LYS A 151 -21.40 1.55 5.20
C LYS A 151 -21.55 1.07 6.63
N ASP A 152 -22.68 0.44 6.92
CA ASP A 152 -22.91 -0.21 8.22
C ASP A 152 -22.04 -1.47 8.32
N VAL A 153 -21.11 -1.46 9.28
CA VAL A 153 -20.21 -2.58 9.57
C VAL A 153 -20.73 -3.34 10.80
N PRO A 154 -20.89 -4.68 10.74
CA PRO A 154 -21.30 -5.47 11.89
C PRO A 154 -20.37 -5.29 13.10
N LYS A 155 -20.91 -5.44 14.32
CA LYS A 155 -20.16 -5.20 15.56
C LYS A 155 -18.92 -6.10 15.67
N GLU A 156 -19.04 -7.35 15.24
CA GLU A 156 -17.96 -8.33 15.24
C GLU A 156 -16.83 -7.92 14.30
N GLU A 157 -17.17 -7.43 13.09
CA GLU A 157 -16.21 -6.95 12.10
C GLU A 157 -15.53 -5.65 12.55
N MET A 158 -16.29 -4.73 13.15
CA MET A 158 -15.74 -3.51 13.73
C MET A 158 -14.76 -3.83 14.88
N THR A 159 -15.11 -4.82 15.72
CA THR A 159 -14.23 -5.28 16.81
C THR A 159 -12.94 -5.89 16.25
N PHE A 160 -13.03 -6.73 15.21
CA PHE A 160 -11.88 -7.28 14.52
C PHE A 160 -10.99 -6.15 13.95
N TYR A 161 -11.57 -5.17 13.25
CA TYR A 161 -10.83 -4.05 12.68
C TYR A 161 -10.10 -3.22 13.73
N LEU A 162 -10.79 -2.80 14.80
CA LEU A 162 -10.20 -2.00 15.87
C LEU A 162 -9.12 -2.77 16.62
N SER A 163 -9.34 -4.05 16.95
CA SER A 163 -8.35 -4.88 17.64
C SER A 163 -7.09 -5.10 16.79
N THR A 164 -7.25 -5.31 15.47
CA THR A 164 -6.14 -5.44 14.53
C THR A 164 -5.36 -4.14 14.39
N LYS A 165 -6.07 -3.00 14.27
CA LYS A 165 -5.44 -1.67 14.22
C LYS A 165 -4.68 -1.34 15.50
N LEU A 166 -5.23 -1.73 16.65
CA LEU A 166 -4.59 -1.57 17.96
C LEU A 166 -3.32 -2.41 18.03
N LYS A 167 -3.39 -3.71 17.71
CA LYS A 167 -2.23 -4.60 17.68
C LYS A 167 -1.13 -4.05 16.77
N ARG A 168 -1.48 -3.56 15.59
CA ARG A 168 -0.51 -2.97 14.67
C ARG A 168 0.19 -1.75 15.29
N SER A 169 -0.56 -0.93 16.01
CA SER A 169 -0.01 0.23 16.72
C SER A 169 0.94 -0.18 17.84
N ASP A 170 0.58 -1.19 18.64
CA ASP A 170 1.44 -1.76 19.68
C ASP A 170 2.74 -2.32 19.07
N ASP A 171 2.64 -3.09 17.98
CA ASP A 171 3.78 -3.67 17.27
C ASP A 171 4.72 -2.59 16.70
N MET A 172 4.18 -1.47 16.17
CA MET A 172 4.98 -0.34 15.69
C MET A 172 5.71 0.37 16.84
N LEU A 173 5.02 0.62 17.97
CA LEU A 173 5.61 1.27 19.14
C LEU A 173 6.73 0.42 19.73
N GLU A 174 6.58 -0.91 19.79
CA GLU A 174 7.60 -1.81 20.29
C GLU A 174 8.92 -1.70 19.51
N ILE A 175 8.84 -1.69 18.16
CA ILE A 175 10.00 -1.55 17.29
C ILE A 175 10.63 -0.16 17.41
N LEU A 176 9.82 0.90 17.41
CA LEU A 176 10.32 2.27 17.47
C LEU A 176 10.96 2.58 18.82
N ASN A 177 10.40 2.09 19.92
CA ASN A 177 11.00 2.23 21.25
C ASN A 177 12.34 1.50 21.31
N TYR A 178 12.43 0.29 20.76
CA TYR A 178 13.69 -0.43 20.67
C TYR A 178 14.74 0.30 19.82
N GLY A 179 14.33 0.85 18.67
CA GLY A 179 15.20 1.69 17.83
C GLY A 179 15.72 2.92 18.58
N MET A 180 14.83 3.60 19.32
CA MET A 180 15.17 4.77 20.14
C MET A 180 16.14 4.43 21.27
N GLU A 181 15.94 3.31 21.97
CA GLU A 181 16.86 2.83 23.00
C GLU A 181 18.25 2.53 22.43
N ASN A 182 18.32 1.86 21.28
CA ASN A 182 19.60 1.56 20.62
C ASN A 182 20.29 2.82 20.13
N TYR A 183 19.55 3.78 19.57
CA TYR A 183 20.08 5.07 19.16
C TYR A 183 20.66 5.84 20.36
N ARG A 184 19.94 5.89 21.48
CA ARG A 184 20.44 6.54 22.71
C ARG A 184 21.71 5.89 23.24
N LYS A 185 21.80 4.56 23.20
CA LYS A 185 23.03 3.83 23.56
C LYS A 185 24.18 4.19 22.62
N LEU A 186 23.94 4.18 21.31
CA LEU A 186 24.93 4.55 20.31
C LEU A 186 25.46 5.97 20.51
N VAL A 187 24.59 6.95 20.77
CA VAL A 187 24.98 8.33 21.05
C VAL A 187 25.74 8.45 22.38
N SER A 188 25.38 7.66 23.38
CA SER A 188 26.10 7.63 24.66
C SER A 188 27.52 7.08 24.50
N ASP A 189 27.69 6.02 23.71
CA ASP A 189 28.97 5.38 23.43
C ASP A 189 29.84 6.21 22.46
N ASN A 190 29.20 6.93 21.53
CA ASN A 190 29.86 7.78 20.55
C ASN A 190 29.05 9.08 20.33
N PRO A 191 29.36 10.18 21.04
CA PRO A 191 28.64 11.44 20.89
C PRO A 191 28.64 12.01 19.46
N LYS A 192 29.59 11.61 18.61
CA LYS A 192 29.66 12.05 17.20
C LYS A 192 28.61 11.40 16.30
N SER A 193 27.98 10.30 16.73
CA SER A 193 26.87 9.67 16.00
C SER A 193 25.50 10.27 16.33
N SER A 194 25.47 11.37 17.11
CA SER A 194 24.25 12.12 17.36
C SER A 194 23.70 12.70 16.06
N ASN A 195 22.48 12.29 15.71
CA ASN A 195 21.69 12.83 14.62
C ASN A 195 20.35 13.34 15.19
N LEU A 196 20.29 14.66 15.40
CA LEU A 196 19.12 15.33 16.00
C LEU A 196 17.86 15.18 15.14
N GLU A 197 18.00 15.16 13.81
CA GLU A 197 16.86 14.98 12.90
C GLU A 197 16.29 13.56 13.01
N TYR A 198 17.16 12.55 13.08
CA TYR A 198 16.71 11.16 13.29
C TYR A 198 16.02 10.99 14.65
N GLU A 199 16.57 11.56 15.72
CA GLU A 199 15.95 11.52 17.04
C GLU A 199 14.59 12.21 17.07
N LYS A 200 14.49 13.39 16.44
CA LYS A 200 13.24 14.14 16.32
C LYS A 200 12.20 13.34 15.54
N LEU A 201 12.58 12.76 14.40
CA LEU A 201 11.71 11.90 13.59
C LEU A 201 11.17 10.72 14.41
N LEU A 202 12.03 10.02 15.17
CA LEU A 202 11.59 8.91 16.02
C LEU A 202 10.59 9.36 17.08
N LYS A 203 10.83 10.51 17.73
CA LYS A 203 9.90 11.07 18.74
C LYS A 203 8.55 11.43 18.13
N GLU A 204 8.54 12.13 17.01
CA GLU A 204 7.31 12.52 16.31
C GLU A 204 6.50 11.28 15.89
N ARG A 205 7.16 10.23 15.40
CA ARG A 205 6.49 8.97 15.05
C ARG A 205 5.94 8.25 16.28
N LEU A 206 6.69 8.18 17.37
CA LEU A 206 6.23 7.59 18.63
C LEU A 206 4.99 8.33 19.18
N GLU A 207 5.03 9.66 19.20
CA GLU A 207 3.90 10.48 19.66
C GLU A 207 2.67 10.29 18.76
N SER A 208 2.86 10.38 17.44
CA SER A 208 1.78 10.21 16.46
C SER A 208 1.08 8.85 16.58
N ILE A 209 1.86 7.78 16.70
CA ILE A 209 1.31 6.41 16.84
C ILE A 209 0.65 6.23 18.21
N SER A 210 1.24 6.77 19.29
CA SER A 210 0.63 6.72 20.63
C SER A 210 -0.73 7.41 20.66
N LYS A 211 -0.84 8.59 20.04
CA LYS A 211 -2.11 9.31 19.94
C LYS A 211 -3.14 8.52 19.12
N SER A 212 -2.75 7.99 17.95
CA SER A 212 -3.65 7.18 17.14
C SER A 212 -4.12 5.91 17.89
N ARG A 213 -3.23 5.28 18.66
CA ARG A 213 -3.54 4.14 19.52
C ARG A 213 -4.58 4.51 20.59
N GLU A 214 -4.43 5.66 21.24
CA GLU A 214 -5.40 6.16 22.23
C GLU A 214 -6.78 6.42 21.61
N GLU A 215 -6.82 6.99 20.41
CA GLU A 215 -8.06 7.19 19.66
C GLU A 215 -8.77 5.84 19.35
N VAL A 216 -8.00 4.81 18.97
CA VAL A 216 -8.54 3.46 18.75
C VAL A 216 -9.08 2.85 20.04
N LEU A 217 -8.36 3.02 21.16
CA LEU A 217 -8.83 2.56 22.47
C LEU A 217 -10.12 3.28 22.91
N ALA A 218 -10.23 4.58 22.63
CA ALA A 218 -11.44 5.33 22.90
C ALA A 218 -12.62 4.83 22.05
N ALA A 219 -12.39 4.58 20.75
CA ALA A 219 -13.39 4.01 19.85
C ALA A 219 -13.84 2.61 20.28
N GLN A 220 -12.93 1.78 20.80
CA GLN A 220 -13.26 0.44 21.28
C GLN A 220 -14.11 0.46 22.56
N LYS A 221 -13.96 1.47 23.43
CA LYS A 221 -14.80 1.64 24.64
C LYS A 221 -16.20 2.18 24.32
N GLY A 222 -16.35 2.87 23.19
CA GLY A 222 -17.62 3.44 22.74
C GLY A 222 -18.50 2.48 21.93
N ASN A 223 -17.96 1.33 21.51
CA ASN A 223 -18.65 0.27 20.77
C ASN A 223 -19.05 -0.90 21.68
#